data_AF-A0A4Q3RQD0-F1
#
_entry.id   AF-A0A4Q3RQD0-F1
#
_cell.length_a   1.000
_cell.length_b   1.000
_cell.length_c   1.000
_cell.angle_alpha   90.00
_cell.angle_beta   90.00
_cell.angle_gamma   90.00
#
_symmetry.space_group_name_H-M   'P 1'
#
loop_
_entity.id
_entity.type
_entity.pdbx_description
1 polymer ?
#
loop_
_entity_poly.entity_id
_entity_poly.type
_entity_poly.pdbx_seq_one_letter_code
_entity_poly.pdbx_strand_id
1 'polypeptide(L)'
;MQLQTIPIKGMVCKRCLLTVENELLALGHTSVKATLGEVSYMAGENNDLAVIEERLSRLGFSLLEDKKAKMTNEVIRLIEEVYSGDYDFPHRFRFSELVKQRLQKDYDAISDAFIATEKKTIEQYIINYRITKVKELLVYSNLTLADIAFKLNFHSVAHLSTQFKQQTGLTASFFKEIKRQKEETAAASNPSYPSVS
;
A
#
# COMPACT_ATOMS: atom_id res chain seq x y z
N MET A 1 -9.05 -6.55 16.57
CA MET A 1 -9.40 -5.10 16.58
C MET A 1 -8.34 -4.37 17.37
N GLN A 2 -7.66 -3.40 16.77
CA GLN A 2 -6.55 -2.68 17.39
C GLN A 2 -7.03 -1.30 17.86
N LEU A 3 -6.61 -0.89 19.06
CA LEU A 3 -6.83 0.46 19.57
C LEU A 3 -5.94 1.44 18.79
N GLN A 4 -6.54 2.45 18.19
CA GLN A 4 -5.85 3.53 17.49
C GLN A 4 -5.99 4.83 18.29
N THR A 5 -4.96 5.67 18.23
CA THR A 5 -4.97 7.01 18.82
C THR A 5 -4.48 8.00 17.79
N ILE A 6 -5.24 9.07 17.57
CA ILE A 6 -4.88 10.13 16.61
C ILE A 6 -4.90 11.48 17.32
N PRO A 7 -3.86 12.31 17.18
CA PRO A 7 -3.88 13.65 17.75
C PRO A 7 -4.76 14.57 16.88
N ILE A 8 -5.50 15.47 17.51
CA ILE A 8 -6.45 16.38 16.87
C ILE A 8 -6.22 17.80 17.38
N LYS A 9 -6.10 18.75 16.45
CA LYS A 9 -6.06 20.19 16.72
C LYS A 9 -7.46 20.78 16.62
N GLY A 10 -7.73 21.80 17.45
CA GLY A 10 -8.99 22.57 17.43
C GLY A 10 -9.98 22.21 18.52
N MET A 11 -9.72 21.16 19.31
CA MET A 11 -10.51 20.85 20.50
C MET A 11 -10.12 21.80 21.64
N VAL A 12 -11.05 22.63 22.10
CA VAL A 12 -10.81 23.64 23.16
C VAL A 12 -11.79 23.54 24.33
N CYS A 13 -12.87 22.78 24.18
CA CYS A 13 -13.89 22.63 25.22
C CYS A 13 -14.52 21.23 25.21
N LYS A 14 -15.24 20.89 26.29
CA LYS A 14 -15.92 19.58 26.43
C LYS A 14 -16.90 19.27 25.29
N ARG A 15 -17.52 20.30 24.71
CA ARG A 15 -18.40 20.13 23.54
C ARG A 15 -17.64 19.68 22.29
N CYS A 16 -16.40 20.14 22.10
CA CYS A 16 -15.55 19.67 21.01
C CYS A 16 -15.26 18.17 21.14
N LEU A 17 -14.93 17.71 22.35
CA LEU A 17 -14.65 16.30 22.63
C LEU A 17 -15.84 15.42 22.27
N LEU A 18 -17.04 15.77 22.77
CA LEU A 18 -18.27 15.04 22.46
C LEU A 18 -18.61 15.04 20.96
N THR A 19 -18.32 16.14 20.26
CA THR A 19 -18.57 16.25 18.82
C THR A 19 -17.66 15.28 18.05
N VAL A 20 -16.37 15.25 18.38
CA VAL A 20 -15.41 14.31 17.78
C VAL A 20 -15.80 12.87 18.09
N GLU A 21 -16.18 12.55 19.33
CA GLU A 21 -16.62 11.21 19.71
C GLU A 21 -17.83 10.75 18.89
N ASN A 22 -18.84 11.62 18.75
CA ASN A 22 -20.06 11.30 18.00
C ASN A 22 -19.79 11.07 16.51
N GLU A 23 -18.91 11.86 15.88
CA GLU A 23 -18.55 11.65 14.47
C GLU A 23 -17.83 10.31 14.25
N LEU A 24 -16.91 9.94 15.15
CA LEU A 24 -16.21 8.66 15.05
C LEU A 24 -17.17 7.47 15.30
N LEU A 25 -18.10 7.59 16.26
CA LEU A 25 -19.14 6.59 16.48
C LEU A 25 -20.06 6.46 15.24
N ALA A 26 -20.41 7.58 14.60
CA ALA A 26 -21.24 7.58 13.38
C ALA A 26 -20.54 6.93 12.17
N LEU A 27 -19.20 6.92 12.14
CA LEU A 27 -18.40 6.18 11.16
C LEU A 27 -18.29 4.68 11.46
N GLY A 28 -18.88 4.21 12.57
CA GLY A 28 -18.86 2.80 12.97
C GLY A 28 -17.64 2.40 13.81
N HIS A 29 -16.85 3.35 14.30
CA HIS A 29 -15.81 3.07 15.28
C HIS A 29 -16.42 2.78 16.66
N THR A 30 -15.75 1.96 17.47
CA THR A 30 -16.21 1.61 18.81
C THR A 30 -15.21 2.02 19.88
N SER A 31 -15.61 2.03 21.15
CA SER A 31 -14.74 2.41 22.28
C SER A 31 -14.07 3.79 22.08
N VAL A 32 -14.82 4.74 21.53
CA VAL A 32 -14.32 6.09 21.21
C VAL A 32 -14.19 6.92 22.49
N LYS A 33 -13.03 7.54 22.68
CA LYS A 33 -12.73 8.42 23.81
C LYS A 33 -11.87 9.58 23.35
N ALA A 34 -12.37 10.80 23.48
CA ALA A 34 -11.64 12.02 23.17
C ALA A 34 -11.10 12.71 24.44
N THR A 35 -9.85 13.12 24.38
CA THR A 35 -9.19 13.96 25.38
C THR A 35 -8.65 15.22 24.69
N LEU A 36 -8.24 16.23 25.46
CA LEU A 36 -7.74 17.45 24.86
C LEU A 36 -6.46 17.15 24.05
N GLY A 37 -6.55 17.32 22.73
CA GLY A 37 -5.44 17.08 21.80
C GLY A 37 -5.43 15.72 21.10
N GLU A 38 -6.26 14.75 21.46
CA GLU A 38 -6.29 13.43 20.82
C GLU A 38 -7.62 12.68 20.97
N VAL A 39 -7.84 11.67 20.11
CA VAL A 39 -8.94 10.72 20.24
C VAL A 39 -8.42 9.29 20.09
N SER A 40 -8.88 8.40 20.96
CA SER A 40 -8.62 6.97 20.89
C SER A 40 -9.89 6.21 20.54
N TYR A 41 -9.79 5.20 19.68
CA TYR A 41 -10.93 4.39 19.25
C TYR A 41 -10.50 3.00 18.78
N MET A 42 -11.44 2.06 18.72
CA MET A 42 -11.26 0.78 18.05
C MET A 42 -11.77 0.90 16.61
N ALA A 43 -10.88 0.60 15.66
CA ALA A 43 -11.19 0.65 14.23
C ALA A 43 -12.42 -0.22 13.90
N GLY A 44 -13.39 0.39 13.22
CA GLY A 44 -14.58 -0.27 12.70
C GLY A 44 -14.39 -0.66 11.23
N GLU A 45 -15.48 -0.93 10.52
CA GLU A 45 -15.43 -1.34 9.11
C GLU A 45 -14.85 -0.25 8.19
N ASN A 46 -15.11 1.03 8.48
CA ASN A 46 -14.60 2.18 7.71
C ASN A 46 -13.47 2.92 8.45
N ASN A 47 -12.27 2.33 8.51
CA ASN A 47 -11.08 2.97 9.09
C ASN A 47 -10.20 3.69 8.06
N ASP A 48 -10.80 4.56 7.26
CA ASP A 48 -10.06 5.43 6.34
C ASP A 48 -9.81 6.81 6.99
N LEU A 49 -8.54 7.10 7.29
CA LEU A 49 -8.14 8.38 7.87
C LEU A 49 -8.54 9.59 7.01
N ALA A 50 -8.62 9.43 5.68
CA ALA A 50 -9.03 10.52 4.80
C ALA A 50 -10.50 10.90 5.03
N VAL A 51 -11.37 9.92 5.25
CA VAL A 51 -12.80 10.14 5.55
C VAL A 51 -12.97 10.78 6.92
N ILE A 52 -12.20 10.34 7.91
CA ILE A 52 -12.18 10.94 9.25
C ILE A 52 -11.70 12.40 9.15
N GLU A 53 -10.64 12.68 8.39
CA GLU A 53 -10.12 14.03 8.17
C GLU A 53 -11.12 14.94 7.50
N GLU A 54 -11.81 14.47 6.47
CA GLU A 54 -12.84 15.26 5.79
C GLU A 54 -13.97 15.66 6.76
N ARG A 55 -14.53 14.71 7.52
CA ARG A 55 -15.62 15.00 8.47
C ARG A 55 -15.22 15.97 9.56
N LEU A 56 -14.07 15.73 10.18
CA LEU A 56 -13.57 16.57 11.26
C LEU A 56 -13.19 17.97 10.77
N SER A 57 -12.62 18.09 9.56
CA SER A 57 -12.27 19.38 8.94
C SER A 57 -13.48 20.27 8.71
N ARG A 58 -14.63 19.71 8.33
CA ARG A 58 -15.89 20.47 8.16
C ARG A 58 -16.41 21.06 9.47
N LEU A 59 -15.98 20.52 10.60
CA LEU A 59 -16.34 20.97 11.95
C LEU A 59 -15.25 21.86 12.58
N GLY A 60 -14.19 22.18 11.83
CA GLY A 60 -13.09 23.04 12.30
C GLY A 60 -12.01 22.30 13.10
N PHE A 61 -12.01 20.96 13.10
CA PHE A 61 -10.96 20.15 13.69
C PHE A 61 -9.99 19.67 12.61
N SER A 62 -8.73 19.50 12.94
CA SER A 62 -7.74 18.94 12.01
C SER A 62 -7.02 17.80 12.68
N LEU A 63 -6.91 16.64 12.00
CA LEU A 63 -6.03 15.60 12.52
C LEU A 63 -4.60 16.11 12.42
N LEU A 64 -3.89 16.00 13.54
CA LEU A 64 -2.46 16.16 13.58
C LEU A 64 -1.87 14.82 13.15
N GLU A 65 -2.03 14.45 11.89
CA GLU A 65 -1.14 13.43 11.33
C GLU A 65 0.30 13.93 11.44
N ASP A 66 1.22 13.05 11.83
CA ASP A 66 2.63 13.35 11.66
C ASP A 66 2.83 13.68 10.18
N LYS A 67 3.25 14.91 9.87
CA LYS A 67 3.48 15.36 8.49
C LYS A 67 4.37 14.39 7.73
N LYS A 68 5.28 13.70 8.43
CA LYS A 68 6.10 12.64 7.88
C LYS A 68 5.28 11.40 7.53
N ALA A 69 4.39 10.95 8.41
CA ALA A 69 3.49 9.82 8.14
C ALA A 69 2.55 10.10 6.95
N LYS A 70 1.96 11.30 6.88
CA LYS A 70 1.13 11.72 5.73
C LYS A 70 1.91 11.66 4.41
N MET A 71 3.10 12.25 4.41
CA MET A 71 3.98 12.24 3.24
C MET A 71 4.40 10.80 2.86
N THR A 72 4.75 9.98 3.83
CA THR A 72 5.05 8.55 3.61
C THR A 72 3.87 7.83 2.95
N ASN A 73 2.66 8.03 3.45
CA ASN A 73 1.45 7.42 2.88
C ASN A 73 1.19 7.86 1.43
N GLU A 74 1.42 9.14 1.10
CA GLU A 74 1.33 9.63 -0.28
C GLU A 74 2.35 8.94 -1.20
N VAL A 75 3.59 8.74 -0.72
CA VAL A 75 4.62 8.01 -1.47
C VAL A 75 4.21 6.55 -1.67
N ILE A 76 3.71 5.86 -0.64
CA ILE A 76 3.25 4.46 -0.74
C ILE A 76 2.13 4.33 -1.77
N ARG A 77 1.10 5.20 -1.71
CA ARG A 77 0.01 5.21 -2.69
C ARG A 77 0.53 5.39 -4.11
N LEU A 78 1.52 6.27 -4.31
CA LEU A 78 2.13 6.47 -5.62
C LEU A 78 2.94 5.25 -6.09
N ILE A 79 3.64 4.55 -5.20
CA ILE A 79 4.32 3.28 -5.52
C ILE A 79 3.30 2.24 -5.97
N GLU A 80 2.18 2.11 -5.24
CA GLU A 80 1.11 1.17 -5.57
C GLU A 80 0.45 1.48 -6.91
N GLU A 81 0.16 2.76 -7.17
CA GLU A 81 -0.37 3.23 -8.45
C GLU A 81 0.56 2.83 -9.60
N VAL A 82 1.85 3.16 -9.49
CA VAL A 82 2.87 2.97 -10.54
C VAL A 82 3.20 1.49 -10.77
N TYR A 83 3.26 0.67 -9.72
CA TYR A 83 3.71 -0.73 -9.82
C TYR A 83 2.59 -1.75 -9.66
N SER A 84 1.32 -1.32 -9.68
CA SER A 84 0.13 -2.18 -9.74
C SER A 84 0.17 -3.15 -10.93
N GLY A 85 0.77 -2.69 -12.04
CA GLY A 85 0.93 -3.42 -13.29
C GLY A 85 0.33 -2.69 -14.49
N ASP A 86 -0.55 -1.71 -14.29
CA ASP A 86 -1.27 -1.07 -15.41
C ASP A 86 -0.72 0.32 -15.76
N TYR A 87 0.39 0.72 -15.15
CA TYR A 87 1.04 1.99 -15.39
C TYR A 87 1.82 1.98 -16.71
N ASP A 88 1.60 3.00 -17.53
CA ASP A 88 2.35 3.23 -18.77
C ASP A 88 3.64 4.00 -18.46
N PHE A 89 4.76 3.28 -18.48
CA PHE A 89 6.05 3.85 -18.10
C PHE A 89 6.63 4.73 -19.22
N PRO A 90 6.88 6.03 -18.97
CA PRO A 90 7.52 6.88 -19.96
C PRO A 90 8.98 6.46 -20.20
N HIS A 91 9.51 6.80 -21.38
CA HIS A 91 10.90 6.53 -21.71
C HIS A 91 11.87 7.17 -20.69
N ARG A 92 12.84 6.40 -20.18
CA ARG A 92 13.77 6.79 -19.09
C ARG A 92 13.07 7.18 -17.78
N PHE A 93 11.96 6.52 -17.45
CA PHE A 93 11.25 6.71 -16.18
C PHE A 93 12.16 6.66 -14.95
N ARG A 94 11.97 7.60 -14.02
CA ARG A 94 12.58 7.62 -12.69
C ARG A 94 11.54 7.94 -11.63
N PHE A 95 11.37 7.05 -10.67
CA PHE A 95 10.40 7.26 -9.57
C PHE A 95 10.74 8.50 -8.74
N SER A 96 12.03 8.80 -8.55
CA SER A 96 12.48 10.00 -7.82
C SER A 96 11.98 11.30 -8.43
N GLU A 97 11.91 11.40 -9.76
CA GLU A 97 11.40 12.58 -10.44
C GLU A 97 9.87 12.64 -10.38
N LEU A 98 9.20 11.49 -10.55
CA LEU A 98 7.76 11.40 -10.46
C LEU A 98 7.26 11.84 -9.07
N VAL A 99 7.86 11.32 -8.00
CA VAL A 99 7.42 11.61 -6.62
C VAL A 99 7.62 13.09 -6.28
N LYS A 100 8.72 13.71 -6.71
CA LYS A 100 8.93 15.16 -6.55
C LYS A 100 7.86 15.98 -7.24
N GLN A 101 7.54 15.64 -8.50
CA GLN A 101 6.52 16.35 -9.28
C GLN A 101 5.13 16.18 -8.65
N ARG A 102 4.80 14.97 -8.19
CA ARG A 102 3.48 14.64 -7.66
C ARG A 102 3.22 15.28 -6.29
N LEU A 103 4.22 15.31 -5.42
CA LEU A 103 4.11 15.85 -4.06
C LEU A 103 4.53 17.33 -3.96
N GLN A 104 5.15 17.88 -5.01
CA GLN A 104 5.72 19.24 -5.03
C GLN A 104 6.68 19.50 -3.85
N LYS A 105 7.57 18.53 -3.59
CA LYS A 105 8.53 18.55 -2.47
C LYS A 105 9.89 18.05 -2.92
N ASP A 106 10.94 18.47 -2.20
CA ASP A 106 12.30 17.98 -2.42
C ASP A 106 12.43 16.51 -2.02
N TYR A 107 13.19 15.75 -2.82
CA TYR A 107 13.36 14.31 -2.62
C TYR A 107 14.02 13.97 -1.28
N ASP A 108 14.92 14.82 -0.79
CA ASP A 108 15.59 14.59 0.49
C ASP A 108 14.58 14.60 1.66
N ALA A 109 13.66 15.57 1.67
CA ALA A 109 12.60 15.62 2.67
C ALA A 109 11.65 14.42 2.58
N ILE A 110 11.32 14.00 1.35
CA ILE A 110 10.48 12.82 1.09
C ILE A 110 11.19 11.55 1.62
N SER A 111 12.46 11.37 1.26
CA SER A 111 13.28 10.23 1.68
C SER A 111 13.46 10.18 3.20
N ASP A 112 13.70 11.32 3.84
CA ASP A 112 13.86 11.41 5.30
C ASP A 112 12.59 11.02 6.05
N ALA A 113 11.42 11.46 5.58
CA ALA A 113 10.16 11.04 6.17
C ALA A 113 9.92 9.54 5.96
N PHE A 114 10.18 9.04 4.75
CA PHE A 114 9.97 7.65 4.41
C PHE A 114 10.85 6.72 5.27
N ILE A 115 12.14 7.03 5.41
CA ILE A 115 13.06 6.26 6.27
C ILE A 115 12.65 6.38 7.75
N ALA A 116 12.24 7.57 8.19
CA ALA A 116 11.80 7.76 9.57
C ALA A 116 10.58 6.89 9.93
N THR A 117 9.64 6.72 9.00
CA THR A 117 8.41 5.95 9.20
C THR A 117 8.59 4.46 8.88
N GLU A 118 9.07 4.10 7.69
CA GLU A 118 9.10 2.72 7.18
C GLU A 118 10.39 1.96 7.55
N LYS A 119 11.40 2.65 8.09
CA LYS A 119 12.73 2.10 8.40
C LYS A 119 13.43 1.43 7.21
N LYS A 120 13.02 1.79 6.00
CA LYS A 120 13.55 1.31 4.71
C LYS A 120 13.63 2.49 3.75
N THR A 121 14.50 2.41 2.76
CA THR A 121 14.51 3.42 1.68
C THR A 121 13.32 3.20 0.75
N ILE A 122 12.94 4.24 0.01
CA ILE A 122 11.91 4.19 -1.04
C ILE A 122 12.26 3.10 -2.07
N GLU A 123 13.53 3.01 -2.47
CA GLU A 123 14.00 2.00 -3.42
C GLU A 123 13.84 0.56 -2.89
N GLN A 124 14.21 0.31 -1.63
CA GLN A 124 13.99 -0.99 -0.99
C GLN A 124 12.50 -1.35 -0.93
N TYR A 125 11.65 -0.37 -0.64
CA TYR A 125 10.20 -0.56 -0.62
C TYR A 125 9.67 -0.91 -2.02
N ILE A 126 10.08 -0.17 -3.06
CA ILE A 126 9.70 -0.43 -4.46
C ILE A 126 10.12 -1.84 -4.88
N ILE A 127 11.35 -2.27 -4.56
CA ILE A 127 11.83 -3.63 -4.87
C ILE A 127 10.92 -4.66 -4.19
N ASN A 128 10.65 -4.52 -2.90
CA ASN A 128 9.80 -5.44 -2.15
C ASN A 128 8.39 -5.52 -2.73
N TYR A 129 7.77 -4.37 -3.00
CA TYR A 129 6.43 -4.29 -3.57
C TYR A 129 6.36 -4.99 -4.94
N ARG A 130 7.32 -4.68 -5.83
CA ARG A 130 7.39 -5.31 -7.15
C ARG A 130 7.61 -6.81 -7.06
N ILE A 131 8.44 -7.30 -6.13
CA ILE A 131 8.60 -8.75 -5.92
C ILE A 131 7.31 -9.41 -5.44
N THR A 132 6.55 -8.76 -4.55
CA THR A 132 5.20 -9.23 -4.18
C THR A 132 4.29 -9.33 -5.40
N LYS A 133 4.27 -8.30 -6.26
CA LYS A 133 3.52 -8.32 -7.52
C LYS A 133 3.98 -9.41 -8.50
N VAL A 134 5.28 -9.66 -8.61
CA VAL A 134 5.80 -10.78 -9.40
C VAL A 134 5.27 -12.11 -8.88
N LYS A 135 5.26 -12.34 -7.56
CA LYS A 135 4.70 -13.58 -6.98
C LYS A 135 3.21 -13.73 -7.32
N GLU A 136 2.43 -12.66 -7.18
CA GLU A 136 1.01 -12.66 -7.53
C GLU A 136 0.80 -13.01 -9.01
N LEU A 137 1.50 -12.33 -9.92
CA LEU A 137 1.36 -12.55 -11.37
C LEU A 137 1.83 -13.94 -11.80
N LEU A 138 2.90 -14.48 -11.20
CA LEU A 138 3.39 -15.83 -11.50
C LEU A 138 2.40 -16.93 -11.12
N VAL A 139 1.60 -16.70 -10.07
CA VAL A 139 0.65 -17.71 -9.56
C VAL A 139 -0.74 -17.54 -10.18
N TYR A 140 -1.19 -16.30 -10.38
CA TYR A 140 -2.59 -16.01 -10.72
C TYR A 140 -2.82 -15.48 -12.13
N SER A 141 -1.77 -15.32 -12.95
CA SER A 141 -1.90 -14.86 -14.34
C SER A 141 -1.23 -15.83 -15.33
N ASN A 142 -1.50 -15.63 -16.63
CA ASN A 142 -0.85 -16.38 -17.71
C ASN A 142 0.34 -15.63 -18.33
N LEU A 143 0.84 -14.59 -17.65
CA LEU A 143 1.95 -13.78 -18.15
C LEU A 143 3.28 -14.55 -18.12
N THR A 144 4.09 -14.34 -19.15
CA THR A 144 5.47 -14.83 -19.16
C THR A 144 6.36 -13.98 -18.24
N LEU A 145 7.56 -14.48 -17.93
CA LEU A 145 8.52 -13.70 -17.14
C LEU A 145 8.98 -12.43 -17.87
N ALA A 146 8.96 -12.45 -19.21
CA ALA A 146 9.23 -11.29 -20.05
C ALA A 146 8.12 -10.24 -19.95
N ASP A 147 6.85 -10.67 -20.01
CA ASP A 147 5.71 -9.77 -19.86
C ASP A 147 5.69 -9.13 -18.48
N ILE A 148 5.96 -9.91 -17.42
CA ILE A 148 6.03 -9.39 -16.05
C ILE A 148 7.20 -8.41 -15.89
N ALA A 149 8.36 -8.73 -16.48
CA ALA A 149 9.52 -7.84 -16.45
C ALA A 149 9.19 -6.49 -17.10
N PHE A 150 8.53 -6.51 -18.27
CA PHE A 150 8.09 -5.30 -18.95
C PHE A 150 7.02 -4.54 -18.14
N LYS A 151 5.94 -5.23 -17.72
CA LYS A 151 4.78 -4.66 -17.01
C LYS A 151 5.14 -4.00 -15.68
N LEU A 152 6.15 -4.51 -14.98
CA LEU A 152 6.64 -3.95 -13.72
C LEU A 152 7.93 -3.14 -13.87
N ASN A 153 8.30 -2.76 -15.11
CA ASN A 153 9.45 -1.93 -15.46
C ASN A 153 10.80 -2.43 -14.89
N PHE A 154 11.08 -3.73 -15.03
CA PHE A 154 12.41 -4.29 -14.78
C PHE A 154 13.29 -4.08 -16.02
N HIS A 155 14.54 -3.65 -15.81
CA HIS A 155 15.51 -3.46 -16.90
C HIS A 155 15.68 -4.67 -17.83
N SER A 156 15.51 -5.89 -17.32
CA SER A 156 15.53 -7.11 -18.11
C SER A 156 14.93 -8.28 -17.32
N VAL A 157 14.65 -9.39 -18.02
CA VAL A 157 14.27 -10.67 -17.39
C VAL A 157 15.34 -11.16 -16.42
N ALA A 158 16.62 -10.93 -16.73
CA ALA A 158 17.74 -11.26 -15.86
C ALA A 158 17.71 -10.39 -14.58
N HIS A 159 17.43 -9.09 -14.71
CA HIS A 159 17.30 -8.19 -13.56
C HIS A 159 16.16 -8.63 -12.63
N LEU A 160 14.98 -8.94 -13.19
CA LEU A 160 13.88 -9.51 -12.42
C LEU A 160 14.30 -10.79 -11.72
N SER A 161 14.91 -11.74 -12.44
CA SER A 161 15.29 -13.05 -11.89
C SER A 161 16.26 -12.93 -10.72
N THR A 162 17.27 -12.06 -10.84
CA THR A 162 18.25 -11.80 -9.79
C THR A 162 17.59 -11.19 -8.55
N GLN A 163 16.79 -10.14 -8.72
CA GLN A 163 16.07 -9.49 -7.62
C GLN A 163 15.11 -10.48 -6.94
N PHE A 164 14.37 -11.27 -7.72
CA PHE A 164 13.44 -12.27 -7.19
C PHE A 164 14.15 -13.32 -6.34
N LYS A 165 15.27 -13.86 -6.82
CA LYS A 165 16.05 -14.84 -6.05
C LYS A 165 16.66 -14.22 -4.79
N GLN A 166 17.18 -12.99 -4.87
CA GLN A 166 17.73 -12.28 -3.72
C GLN A 166 16.68 -12.03 -2.63
N GLN A 167 15.47 -11.63 -3.02
CA GLN A 167 14.41 -11.30 -2.06
C GLN A 167 13.63 -12.52 -1.54
N THR A 168 13.60 -13.62 -2.29
CA THR A 168 12.75 -14.78 -1.93
C THR A 168 13.54 -16.03 -1.56
N GLY A 169 14.83 -16.12 -1.90
CA GLY A 169 15.63 -17.34 -1.81
C GLY A 169 15.28 -18.39 -2.86
N LEU A 170 14.25 -18.17 -3.69
CA LEU A 170 13.68 -19.13 -4.63
C LEU A 170 13.74 -18.58 -6.06
N THR A 171 13.62 -19.45 -7.06
CA THR A 171 13.60 -19.03 -8.47
C THR A 171 12.16 -18.78 -8.94
N ALA A 172 11.99 -17.94 -9.96
CA ALA A 172 10.68 -17.74 -10.59
C ALA A 172 10.11 -19.06 -11.17
N SER A 173 10.98 -19.96 -11.65
CA SER A 173 10.58 -21.29 -12.13
C SER A 173 9.96 -22.16 -11.04
N PHE A 174 10.46 -22.07 -9.81
CA PHE A 174 9.86 -22.76 -8.66
C PHE A 174 8.41 -22.30 -8.42
N PHE A 175 8.12 -21.00 -8.56
CA PHE A 175 6.75 -20.48 -8.44
C PHE A 175 5.82 -20.90 -9.59
N LYS A 176 6.36 -21.09 -10.80
CA LYS A 176 5.58 -21.66 -11.92
C LYS A 176 5.15 -23.10 -11.65
N GLU A 177 6.01 -23.87 -10.99
CA GLU A 177 5.67 -25.24 -10.58
C GLU A 177 4.56 -25.27 -9.52
N ILE A 178 4.57 -24.33 -8.57
CA ILE A 178 3.46 -24.17 -7.60
C ILE A 178 2.14 -23.88 -8.31
N LYS A 179 2.16 -23.04 -9.37
CA LYS A 179 0.97 -22.76 -10.18
C LYS A 179 0.43 -24.04 -10.82
N ARG A 180 1.30 -24.83 -11.46
CA ARG A 180 0.93 -26.12 -12.07
C ARG A 180 0.26 -27.07 -11.08
N GLN A 181 0.84 -27.20 -9.87
CA GLN A 181 0.28 -28.06 -8.81
C GLN A 181 -1.09 -27.57 -8.32
N LYS A 182 -1.29 -26.25 -8.22
CA LYS A 182 -2.61 -25.68 -7.90
C LYS A 182 -3.65 -25.99 -8.98
N GLU A 183 -3.28 -25.85 -10.25
CA GLU A 183 -4.16 -26.14 -11.39
C GLU A 183 -4.53 -27.63 -11.44
N GLU A 184 -3.58 -28.53 -11.18
CA GLU A 184 -3.82 -29.98 -11.10
C GLU A 184 -4.74 -30.36 -9.95
N THR A 185 -4.57 -29.75 -8.78
CA THR A 185 -5.43 -30.00 -7.62
C THR A 185 -6.86 -29.46 -7.84
N ALA A 186 -6.99 -28.30 -8.50
CA ALA A 186 -8.28 -27.71 -8.87
C ALA A 186 -9.01 -28.54 -9.94
N ALA A 187 -8.28 -29.10 -10.92
CA ALA A 187 -8.83 -29.99 -11.94
C ALA A 187 -9.26 -31.34 -11.33
N ALA A 188 -8.46 -31.91 -10.43
CA ALA A 188 -8.78 -33.16 -9.75
C ALA A 188 -10.00 -33.09 -8.82
N SER A 189 -10.38 -31.88 -8.37
CA SER A 189 -11.55 -31.64 -7.53
C SER A 189 -12.83 -31.32 -8.32
N ASN A 190 -12.78 -31.27 -9.66
CA ASN A 190 -13.96 -31.05 -10.51
C ASN A 190 -13.94 -31.95 -11.76
N PRO A 191 -14.49 -33.19 -11.72
CA PRO A 191 -14.21 -34.24 -12.71
C PRO A 191 -14.97 -34.12 -14.04
N SER A 192 -15.54 -32.96 -14.37
CA SER A 192 -16.35 -32.77 -15.57
C SER A 192 -15.66 -31.88 -16.58
N TYR A 193 -14.67 -32.38 -17.34
CA TYR A 193 -14.49 -32.06 -18.76
C TYR A 193 -13.36 -32.91 -19.37
N PRO A 194 -13.53 -33.50 -20.58
CA PRO A 194 -12.54 -34.40 -21.16
C PRO A 194 -11.37 -33.62 -21.75
N SER A 195 -10.17 -34.18 -21.60
CA SER A 195 -8.96 -33.79 -22.31
C SER A 195 -9.19 -33.87 -23.82
N VAL A 196 -9.13 -32.73 -24.52
CA VAL A 196 -9.03 -32.71 -25.99
C VAL A 196 -7.55 -32.77 -26.37
N SER A 197 -7.26 -33.69 -27.27
CA SER A 197 -5.95 -34.09 -27.80
C SER A 197 -5.28 -33.01 -28.64
#